data_AF-A0A2D5TT58-F1
#
_entry.id   AF-A0A2D5TT58-F1
#
_cell.length_a   1.000
_cell.length_b   1.000
_cell.length_c   1.000
_cell.angle_alpha   90.00
_cell.angle_beta   90.00
_cell.angle_gamma   90.00
#
_symmetry.space_group_name_H-M   'P 1'
#
loop_
_entity.id
_entity.type
_entity.pdbx_description
1 polymer ?
#
loop_
_entity_poly.entity_id
_entity_poly.type
_entity_poly.pdbx_seq_one_letter_code
_entity_poly.pdbx_strand_id
1 'polypeptide(L)'
;MSHEQLTLDSSLTVTPDQFEALADLARVGSRDKNSASYRAAQLVYVEGLKESEAARAVAVSDTAVQKVCRKISHAMELINVYNTGEAPRMSA
;
A
#
# COMPACT_ATOMS: atom_id res chain seq x y z
N MET A 1 -0.73 -17.53 -28.99
CA MET A 1 -1.03 -16.19 -28.41
C MET A 1 -1.38 -16.42 -26.96
N SER A 2 -0.38 -16.48 -26.09
CA SER A 2 -0.56 -16.80 -24.68
C SER A 2 -0.61 -15.49 -23.91
N HIS A 3 -1.78 -15.17 -23.34
CA HIS A 3 -1.94 -14.08 -22.40
C HIS A 3 -1.22 -14.46 -21.11
N GLU A 4 0.04 -14.01 -20.97
CA GLU A 4 0.65 -13.89 -19.64
C GLU A 4 -0.13 -12.81 -18.90
N GLN A 5 -1.12 -13.25 -18.11
CA GLN A 5 -1.66 -12.45 -17.02
C GLN A 5 -0.48 -12.16 -16.10
N LEU A 6 -0.01 -10.92 -16.13
CA LEU A 6 0.81 -10.33 -15.09
C LEU A 6 0.01 -10.38 -13.79
N THR A 7 0.03 -11.52 -13.10
CA THR A 7 -0.18 -11.55 -11.66
C THR A 7 0.96 -10.76 -11.08
N LEU A 8 0.76 -9.45 -10.92
CA LEU A 8 1.56 -8.65 -10.01
C LEU A 8 1.48 -9.37 -8.67
N ASP A 9 2.57 -10.05 -8.34
CA ASP A 9 2.76 -10.79 -7.11
C ASP A 9 2.26 -9.92 -5.95
N SER A 10 1.10 -10.29 -5.41
CA SER A 10 0.33 -9.46 -4.47
C SER A 10 0.92 -9.53 -3.06
N SER A 11 2.24 -9.66 -2.96
CA SER A 11 2.97 -9.80 -1.70
C SER A 11 4.22 -8.93 -1.66
N LEU A 12 4.12 -7.68 -2.14
CA LEU A 12 5.21 -6.73 -1.98
C LEU A 12 5.26 -6.29 -0.50
N THR A 13 5.84 -7.16 0.30
CA THR A 13 6.17 -6.93 1.69
C THR A 13 7.37 -6.00 1.72
N VAL A 14 7.24 -4.90 2.44
CA VAL A 14 8.30 -3.91 2.62
C VAL A 14 8.78 -3.98 4.07
N THR A 15 10.04 -3.61 4.28
CA THR A 15 10.57 -3.50 5.65
C THR A 15 9.86 -2.40 6.44
N PRO A 16 9.86 -2.42 7.79
CA PRO A 16 9.26 -1.38 8.61
C PRO A 16 9.75 0.04 8.24
N ASP A 17 11.04 0.20 7.98
CA ASP A 17 11.64 1.50 7.60
C ASP A 17 11.16 1.98 6.22
N GLN A 18 11.05 1.05 5.26
CA GLN A 18 10.49 1.36 3.93
C GLN A 18 9.01 1.72 4.03
N PHE A 19 8.25 0.99 4.85
CA PHE A 19 6.85 1.31 5.12
C PHE A 19 6.70 2.70 5.74
N GLU A 20 7.54 3.05 6.73
CA GLU A 20 7.49 4.36 7.39
C GLU A 20 7.74 5.49 6.38
N ALA A 21 8.77 5.36 5.54
CA ALA A 21 9.04 6.32 4.47
C ALA A 21 7.88 6.45 3.47
N LEU A 22 7.26 5.31 3.08
CA LEU A 22 6.11 5.30 2.19
C LEU A 22 4.86 5.92 2.83
N ALA A 23 4.62 5.64 4.11
CA ALA A 23 3.49 6.18 4.86
C ALA A 23 3.63 7.70 5.03
N ASP A 24 4.83 8.19 5.31
CA ASP A 24 5.13 9.62 5.39
C ASP A 24 4.91 10.30 4.03
N LEU A 25 5.39 9.70 2.94
CA LEU A 25 5.18 10.19 1.57
C LEU A 25 3.69 10.22 1.19
N ALA A 26 2.95 9.16 1.52
CA ALA A 26 1.52 9.03 1.28
C ALA A 26 0.65 9.85 2.27
N ARG A 27 1.28 10.54 3.24
CA ARG A 27 0.63 11.28 4.33
C ARG A 27 -0.38 10.42 5.11
N VAL A 28 -0.05 9.15 5.31
CA VAL A 28 -0.82 8.19 6.11
C VAL A 28 -0.24 8.20 7.53
N GLY A 29 -1.06 8.54 8.54
CA GLY A 29 -0.61 8.56 9.92
C GLY A 29 0.50 9.60 10.22
N SER A 30 0.77 10.54 9.31
CA SER A 30 1.86 11.53 9.45
C SER A 30 1.69 12.48 10.65
N ARG A 31 0.46 12.61 11.18
CA ARG A 31 0.18 13.31 12.43
C ARG A 31 0.00 12.37 13.63
N ASP A 32 -0.26 11.10 13.36
CA ASP A 32 -0.52 10.07 14.38
C ASP A 32 -0.21 8.67 13.83
N LYS A 33 1.00 8.20 14.11
CA LYS A 33 1.48 6.85 13.76
C LYS A 33 0.78 5.75 14.59
N ASN A 34 -0.04 6.12 15.57
CA ASN A 34 -0.90 5.18 16.31
C ASN A 34 -2.32 5.10 15.74
N SER A 35 -2.62 5.80 14.64
CA SER A 35 -3.94 5.72 14.01
C SER A 35 -4.23 4.31 13.49
N ALA A 36 -5.48 3.86 13.62
CA ALA A 36 -5.92 2.55 13.14
C ALA A 36 -5.64 2.36 11.63
N SER A 37 -5.71 3.45 10.85
CA SER A 37 -5.33 3.48 9.43
C SER A 37 -3.84 3.17 9.20
N TYR A 38 -2.94 3.74 10.01
CA TYR A 38 -1.50 3.46 9.92
C TYR A 38 -1.23 2.00 10.30
N ARG A 39 -1.82 1.52 11.40
CA ARG A 39 -1.65 0.13 11.84
C ARG A 39 -2.21 -0.86 10.82
N ALA A 40 -3.37 -0.59 10.22
CA ALA A 40 -3.94 -1.43 9.17
C ALA A 40 -3.02 -1.55 7.95
N ALA A 41 -2.44 -0.43 7.50
CA ALA A 41 -1.51 -0.43 6.39
C ALA A 41 -0.21 -1.17 6.72
N GLN A 42 0.29 -1.03 7.95
CA GLN A 42 1.47 -1.77 8.41
C GLN A 42 1.23 -3.28 8.40
N LEU A 43 0.06 -3.74 8.84
CA LEU A 43 -0.32 -5.16 8.79
C LEU A 43 -0.33 -5.71 7.36
N VAL A 44 -0.79 -4.92 6.39
CA VAL A 44 -0.82 -5.32 4.98
C VAL A 44 0.59 -5.36 4.39
N TYR A 45 1.34 -4.26 4.50
CA TYR A 45 2.60 -4.08 3.76
C TYR A 45 3.83 -4.63 4.48
N VAL A 46 3.82 -4.75 5.81
CA VAL A 46 4.97 -5.29 6.58
C VAL A 46 4.71 -6.74 6.96
N GLU A 47 3.51 -7.03 7.46
CA GLU A 47 3.16 -8.36 7.98
C GLU A 47 2.49 -9.26 6.91
N GLY A 48 2.17 -8.72 5.73
CA GLY A 48 1.66 -9.49 4.59
C GLY A 48 0.20 -9.93 4.71
N LEU A 49 -0.58 -9.32 5.61
CA LEU A 49 -1.99 -9.64 5.78
C LEU A 49 -2.82 -9.16 4.57
N LYS A 50 -3.96 -9.81 4.33
CA LYS A 50 -4.96 -9.28 3.40
C LYS A 50 -5.61 -8.03 4.01
N GLU A 51 -6.04 -7.09 3.17
CA GLU A 51 -6.69 -5.85 3.61
C GLU A 51 -7.90 -6.10 4.54
N SER A 52 -8.69 -7.13 4.26
CA SER A 52 -9.85 -7.50 5.08
C SER A 52 -9.48 -8.13 6.42
N GLU A 53 -8.33 -8.80 6.50
CA GLU A 53 -7.78 -9.33 7.76
C GLU A 53 -7.23 -8.19 8.62
N ALA A 54 -6.51 -7.25 8.00
CA ALA A 54 -6.04 -6.04 8.65
C ALA A 54 -7.19 -5.17 9.17
N ALA A 55 -8.26 -5.01 8.38
CA ALA A 55 -9.46 -4.26 8.78
C ALA A 55 -10.09 -4.82 10.06
N ARG A 56 -10.23 -6.15 10.14
CA ARG A 56 -10.73 -6.85 11.33
C ARG A 56 -9.81 -6.68 12.53
N ALA A 57 -8.50 -6.80 12.31
CA ALA A 57 -7.50 -6.71 13.38
C ALA A 57 -7.49 -5.35 14.08
N VAL A 58 -7.77 -4.26 13.34
CA VAL A 58 -7.81 -2.89 13.90
C VAL A 58 -9.23 -2.34 14.11
N ALA A 59 -10.26 -3.16 13.95
CA ALA A 59 -11.67 -2.80 14.09
C ALA A 59 -12.11 -1.58 13.25
N VAL A 60 -11.71 -1.54 11.97
CA VAL A 60 -12.15 -0.50 11.01
C VAL A 60 -12.85 -1.14 9.81
N SER A 61 -13.47 -0.32 8.95
CA SER A 61 -14.11 -0.83 7.73
C SER A 61 -13.09 -1.19 6.65
N ASP A 62 -13.40 -2.24 5.87
CA ASP A 62 -12.60 -2.65 4.70
C ASP A 62 -12.34 -1.47 3.75
N THR A 63 -13.36 -0.63 3.52
CA THR A 63 -13.25 0.57 2.68
C THR A 63 -12.22 1.57 3.20
N ALA A 64 -12.06 1.70 4.53
CA ALA A 64 -11.05 2.57 5.11
C ALA A 64 -9.64 2.04 4.84
N VAL A 65 -9.44 0.72 5.01
CA VAL A 65 -8.17 0.05 4.71
C VAL A 65 -7.82 0.16 3.23
N GLN A 66 -8.76 -0.14 2.33
CA GLN A 66 -8.59 0.01 0.88
C GLN A 66 -8.15 1.43 0.48
N LYS A 67 -8.78 2.46 1.06
CA LYS A 67 -8.41 3.85 0.78
C LYS A 67 -6.99 4.17 1.19
N VAL A 68 -6.55 3.66 2.34
CA VAL A 68 -5.20 3.88 2.84
C VAL A 68 -4.19 3.10 2.00
N CYS A 69 -4.47 1.83 1.71
CA CYS A 69 -3.59 0.99 0.90
C CYS A 69 -3.40 1.58 -0.51
N ARG A 70 -4.47 2.08 -1.14
CA ARG A 70 -4.36 2.80 -2.43
C ARG A 70 -3.45 4.01 -2.39
N LYS A 71 -3.44 4.80 -1.30
CA LYS A 71 -2.55 5.95 -1.18
C LYS A 71 -1.08 5.53 -1.16
N ILE A 72 -0.79 4.44 -0.45
CA ILE A 72 0.57 3.88 -0.36
C ILE A 72 0.97 3.28 -1.71
N SER A 73 0.11 2.48 -2.36
CA SER A 73 0.36 1.96 -3.70
C SER A 73 0.65 3.07 -4.70
N HIS A 74 -0.15 4.15 -4.68
CA HIS A 74 0.06 5.30 -5.55
C HIS A 74 1.40 6.01 -5.26
N ALA A 75 1.80 6.12 -3.99
CA ALA A 75 3.10 6.68 -3.63
C ALA A 75 4.25 5.82 -4.18
N MET A 76 4.12 4.49 -4.14
CA MET A 76 5.09 3.56 -4.71
C MET A 76 5.16 3.66 -6.23
N GLU A 77 4.01 3.77 -6.90
CA GLU A 77 3.93 4.00 -8.34
C GLU A 77 4.64 5.29 -8.73
N LEU A 78 4.42 6.39 -8.01
CA LEU A 78 5.10 7.67 -8.26
C LEU A 78 6.62 7.58 -8.09
N ILE A 79 7.10 6.86 -7.06
CA ILE A 79 8.54 6.60 -6.87
C ILE A 79 9.08 5.79 -8.05
N ASN A 80 8.35 4.76 -8.49
CA ASN A 80 8.78 3.93 -9.60
C ASN A 80 8.88 4.72 -10.91
N VAL A 81 7.87 5.56 -11.20
CA VAL A 81 7.85 6.47 -12.35
C VAL A 81 9.03 7.44 -12.35
N TYR A 82 9.38 7.97 -11.17
CA TYR A 82 10.53 8.86 -11.04
C TYR A 82 11.85 8.13 -11.31
N ASN A 83 11.96 6.86 -10.89
CA ASN A 83 13.17 6.05 -11.07
C ASN A 83 13.32 5.48 -12.48
N THR A 84 12.23 5.19 -13.18
CA THR A 84 12.25 4.61 -14.54
C THR A 84 12.10 5.65 -15.65
N GLY A 85 11.61 6.85 -15.34
CA GLY A 85 11.27 7.87 -16.33
C GLY A 85 10.02 7.55 -17.17
N GLU A 86 9.34 6.44 -16.90
CA GLU A 86 8.10 6.05 -17.58
C GLU A 86 6.88 6.29 -16.68
N ALA A 87 5.96 7.15 -17.14
CA ALA A 87 4.69 7.42 -16.47
C ALA A 87 3.83 6.14 -16.34
N PRO A 88 3.01 6.01 -15.27
CA PRO A 88 2.27 4.79 -15.03
C PRO A 88 1.19 4.64 -16.12
N ARG A 89 1.18 3.49 -16.80
CA ARG A 89 0.16 3.18 -17.81
C ARG A 89 -1.17 2.94 -17.12
N MET A 90 -1.98 3.99 -16.97
CA MET A 90 -3.38 3.84 -16.60
C MET A 90 -4.10 3.07 -17.72
N SER A 91 -4.59 1.88 -17.40
CA SER A 91 -5.52 1.16 -18.28
C SER A 91 -6.91 1.78 -18.10
N ALA A 92 -7.50 2.23 -19.21
CA ALA A 92 -8.82 2.85 -19.28
C ALA A 92 -9.97 1.84 -19.12
#